data_AF-A0A2P2CCD9-F1
#
_entry.id   AF-A0A2P2CCD9-F1
#
_cell.length_a   1.000
_cell.length_b   1.000
_cell.length_c   1.000
_cell.angle_alpha   90.00
_cell.angle_beta   90.00
_cell.angle_gamma   90.00
#
_symmetry.space_group_name_H-M   'P 1'
#
loop_
_entity.id
_entity.type
_entity.pdbx_description
1 polymer ?
#
loop_
_entity_poly.entity_id
_entity_poly.type
_entity_poly.pdbx_seq_one_letter_code
_entity_poly.pdbx_strand_id
1 'polypeptide(L)'
;MHWTVDRIKGRQHQLKNLGRAKAYDVTLTSENAVRLTAPPVQDIDMGEAVEFLAVGSMQTGTPELIVQWRDSPDGEIRKWRRPLP
;
A
#
# COMPACT_ATOMS: atom_id res chain seq x y z
N MET A 1 -7.62 -4.28 10.73
CA MET A 1 -7.39 -3.19 9.75
C MET A 1 -7.97 -3.57 8.40
N HIS A 2 -8.50 -2.61 7.64
CA HIS A 2 -8.97 -2.79 6.27
C HIS A 2 -8.29 -1.77 5.36
N TRP A 3 -7.93 -2.18 4.14
CA TRP A 3 -7.24 -1.36 3.17
C TRP A 3 -8.02 -1.32 1.86
N THR A 4 -8.01 -0.18 1.19
CA THR A 4 -8.36 -0.11 -0.24
C THR A 4 -7.20 0.48 -1.02
N VAL A 5 -7.09 0.05 -2.27
CA VAL A 5 -6.18 0.64 -3.25
C VAL A 5 -6.97 0.98 -4.49
N ASP A 6 -6.87 2.23 -4.91
CA ASP A 6 -7.62 2.78 -6.02
C ASP A 6 -6.66 3.47 -7.02
N ARG A 7 -6.97 3.40 -8.32
CA ARG A 7 -6.18 4.10 -9.35
C ARG A 7 -6.68 5.54 -9.44
N ILE A 8 -5.78 6.51 -9.29
CA ILE A 8 -6.10 7.93 -9.48
C ILE A 8 -5.98 8.28 -10.96
N LYS A 9 -4.77 8.13 -11.52
CA LYS A 9 -4.47 8.48 -12.91
C LYS A 9 -3.27 7.68 -13.42
N GLY A 10 -3.38 7.08 -14.59
CA GLY A 10 -2.28 6.32 -15.19
C GLY A 10 -1.74 5.23 -14.26
N ARG A 11 -0.50 5.40 -13.79
CA ARG A 11 0.21 4.48 -12.88
C ARG A 11 0.26 4.96 -11.42
N GLN A 12 -0.48 6.03 -11.12
CA GLN A 12 -0.60 6.61 -9.79
C GLN A 12 -1.80 6.01 -9.08
N HIS A 13 -1.57 5.57 -7.86
CA HIS A 13 -2.52 4.88 -7.02
C HIS A 13 -2.61 5.56 -5.66
N GLN A 14 -3.71 5.29 -4.96
CA GLN A 14 -3.95 5.73 -3.60
C GLN A 14 -4.23 4.51 -2.74
N LEU A 15 -3.44 4.31 -1.68
CA LEU A 15 -3.73 3.36 -0.60
C LEU A 15 -4.44 4.12 0.52
N LYS A 16 -5.60 3.64 0.97
CA LYS A 16 -6.35 4.27 2.07
C LYS A 16 -6.57 3.30 3.22
N ASN A 17 -6.34 3.78 4.43
CA ASN A 17 -6.67 3.06 5.66
C ASN A 17 -8.18 3.18 5.94
N LEU A 18 -8.90 2.07 5.75
CA LEU A 18 -10.33 1.93 6.07
C LEU A 18 -10.57 1.17 7.38
N GLY A 19 -9.50 0.94 8.16
CA GLY A 19 -9.62 0.37 9.50
C GLY A 19 -10.28 1.33 10.48
N ARG A 20 -10.30 0.91 11.75
CA ARG A 20 -10.87 1.69 12.86
C ARG A 20 -9.79 2.30 13.78
N ALA A 21 -8.53 2.24 13.36
CA ALA A 21 -7.37 2.64 14.15
C ALA A 21 -6.27 3.17 13.22
N LYS A 22 -5.20 3.70 13.82
CA LYS A 22 -3.97 4.07 13.13
C LYS A 22 -3.18 2.81 12.74
N ALA A 23 -2.54 2.85 11.58
CA ALA A 23 -1.58 1.83 11.16
C ALA A 23 -0.17 2.35 11.38
N TYR A 24 0.66 1.58 12.08
CA TYR A 24 2.03 1.93 12.42
C TYR A 24 3.03 1.19 11.54
N ASP A 25 4.20 1.77 11.36
CA ASP A 25 5.33 1.24 10.58
C ASP A 25 4.90 0.68 9.20
N VAL A 26 4.05 1.43 8.50
CA VAL A 26 3.49 1.03 7.21
C VAL A 26 4.60 0.97 6.17
N THR A 27 4.75 -0.19 5.54
CA THR A 27 5.69 -0.39 4.44
C THR A 27 4.95 -0.87 3.20
N LEU A 28 5.31 -0.28 2.07
CA LEU A 28 4.74 -0.61 0.76
C LEU A 28 5.80 -1.31 -0.08
N THR A 29 5.49 -2.54 -0.49
CA THR A 29 6.28 -3.28 -1.48
C THR A 29 5.36 -3.75 -2.58
N SER A 30 5.94 -4.19 -3.70
CA SER A 30 5.14 -4.72 -4.78
C SER A 30 5.85 -5.88 -5.45
N GLU A 31 5.10 -6.94 -5.72
CA GLU A 31 5.52 -7.98 -6.65
C GLU A 31 5.14 -7.57 -8.07
N ASN A 32 5.97 -7.95 -9.04
CA ASN A 32 5.76 -7.71 -10.48
C ASN A 32 5.73 -6.23 -10.93
N ALA A 33 5.88 -5.27 -10.01
CA ALA A 33 6.26 -3.91 -10.37
C ALA A 33 7.75 -3.87 -10.75
N VAL A 34 8.04 -3.28 -11.91
CA VAL A 34 9.40 -2.90 -12.30
C VAL A 34 9.88 -1.70 -11.48
N ARG A 35 8.95 -0.84 -11.07
CA ARG A 35 9.23 0.31 -10.20
C ARG A 35 8.07 0.56 -9.25
N LEU A 36 8.39 0.77 -7.98
CA LEU A 36 7.50 1.31 -6.96
C LEU A 36 8.13 2.60 -6.42
N THR A 37 7.36 3.66 -6.29
CA THR A 37 7.81 4.92 -5.67
C THR A 37 6.71 5.40 -4.74
N ALA A 38 7.00 5.44 -3.45
CA ALA A 38 6.09 5.86 -2.40
C ALA A 38 6.79 6.89 -1.49
N PRO A 39 6.03 7.80 -0.85
CA PRO A 39 6.58 8.66 0.19
C PRO A 39 7.09 7.82 1.38
N PRO A 40 8.02 8.36 2.19
CA PRO A 40 8.50 7.71 3.41
C PRO A 40 7.41 7.80 4.50
N VAL A 41 6.34 7.04 4.31
CA VAL A 41 5.23 6.97 5.24
C VAL A 41 5.58 5.93 6.28
N GLN A 42 5.55 6.33 7.54
CA GLN A 42 5.70 5.40 8.66
C GLN A 42 4.33 5.06 9.24
N ASP A 43 3.40 6.01 9.22
CA ASP A 43 2.15 5.92 9.95
C ASP A 43 1.00 6.42 9.07
N ILE A 44 -0.15 5.76 9.12
CA ILE A 44 -1.36 6.18 8.40
C ILE A 44 -2.55 6.17 9.36
N ASP A 45 -3.11 7.35 9.65
CA ASP A 45 -4.28 7.46 10.51
C ASP A 45 -5.54 6.88 9.86
N MET A 46 -6.57 6.66 10.68
CA MET A 46 -7.86 6.16 10.21
C MET A 46 -8.45 7.13 9.18
N GLY A 47 -8.80 6.61 7.99
CA GLY A 47 -9.39 7.40 6.92
C GLY A 47 -8.38 8.20 6.09
N GLU A 48 -7.10 8.20 6.46
CA GLU A 48 -6.05 8.81 5.66
C GLU A 48 -5.60 7.92 4.51
N ALA A 49 -4.99 8.56 3.53
CA ALA A 49 -4.54 7.92 2.32
C ALA A 49 -3.15 8.40 1.91
N VAL A 50 -2.44 7.50 1.24
CA VAL A 50 -1.09 7.73 0.71
C VAL A 50 -1.09 7.42 -0.78
N GLU A 51 -0.50 8.34 -1.53
CA GLU A 51 -0.32 8.16 -2.96
C GLU A 51 1.03 7.52 -3.25
N PHE A 52 1.04 6.63 -4.25
CA PHE A 52 2.26 6.00 -4.72
C PHE A 52 2.17 5.72 -6.22
N LEU A 53 3.33 5.57 -6.84
CA LEU A 53 3.48 5.18 -8.24
C LEU A 53 3.89 3.71 -8.30
N ALA A 54 3.21 2.93 -9.13
CA ALA A 54 3.61 1.55 -9.43
C ALA A 54 3.56 1.27 -10.93
N VAL A 55 4.70 0.85 -11.48
CA VAL A 55 4.86 0.57 -12.91
C VAL A 55 5.11 -0.92 -13.09
N GLY A 56 4.15 -1.61 -13.69
CA GLY A 56 4.32 -2.98 -14.19
C GLY A 56 4.83 -3.02 -15.62
N SER A 57 5.12 -4.22 -16.12
CA SER A 57 5.46 -4.47 -17.51
C SER A 57 4.67 -5.65 -18.06
N MET A 58 4.62 -5.80 -19.39
CA MET A 58 4.03 -6.98 -19.99
C MET A 58 4.73 -8.30 -19.61
N GLN A 59 6.01 -8.23 -19.25
CA GLN A 59 6.83 -9.40 -18.90
C GLN A 59 6.55 -9.87 -17.46
N THR A 60 6.28 -8.94 -16.55
CA THR A 60 6.05 -9.20 -15.13
C THR A 60 4.57 -9.39 -14.80
N GLY A 61 3.66 -8.95 -15.66
CA GLY A 61 2.22 -9.02 -15.45
C GLY A 61 1.68 -7.86 -14.60
N THR A 62 0.47 -8.02 -14.07
CA THR A 62 -0.18 -7.02 -13.22
C THR A 62 0.56 -6.92 -11.88
N PRO A 63 1.06 -5.73 -11.48
CA PRO A 63 1.67 -5.57 -10.18
C PRO A 63 0.72 -5.92 -9.04
N GLU A 64 1.23 -6.58 -8.02
CA GLU A 64 0.52 -6.82 -6.77
C GLU A 64 1.11 -5.92 -5.69
N LEU A 65 0.28 -5.10 -5.04
CA LEU A 65 0.69 -4.31 -3.89
C LEU A 65 0.68 -5.19 -2.64
N ILE A 66 1.73 -5.05 -1.85
CA ILE A 66 1.87 -5.66 -0.53
C ILE A 66 2.03 -4.55 0.49
N VAL A 67 1.14 -4.54 1.47
CA VAL A 67 1.15 -3.60 2.59
C VAL A 67 1.46 -4.38 3.86
N GLN A 68 2.47 -3.94 4.60
CA GLN A 68 2.76 -4.45 5.94
C GLN A 68 2.65 -3.31 6.93
N TRP A 69 2.10 -3.58 8.12
CA TRP A 69 1.89 -2.58 9.17
C TRP A 69 1.79 -3.27 10.53
N ARG A 70 1.74 -2.49 11.62
CA ARG A 70 1.36 -2.96 12.95
C ARG A 70 0.09 -2.24 13.41
N ASP A 71 -0.78 -2.96 14.13
CA ASP A 71 -2.00 -2.38 14.71
C ASP A 71 -1.71 -1.55 15.98
N SER A 72 -0.52 -1.71 16.59
CA SER A 72 0.06 -0.90 17.68
C SER A 72 1.58 -0.79 17.52
N PRO A 73 2.28 0.18 18.17
CA PRO A 73 3.73 0.35 18.02
C PRO A 73 4.56 -0.91 18.37
N ASP A 74 4.11 -1.66 19.39
CA ASP A 74 4.72 -2.90 19.88
C ASP A 74 4.05 -4.16 19.33
N GLY A 75 3.06 -4.00 18.46
CA GLY A 75 2.24 -5.09 17.95
C GLY A 75 2.93 -5.95 16.89
N GLU A 76 2.28 -7.07 16.57
CA GLU A 76 2.72 -7.94 15.49
C GLU A 76 2.59 -7.28 14.12
N ILE A 77 3.48 -7.66 13.20
CA ILE A 77 3.39 -7.25 11.80
C ILE A 77 2.24 -8.00 11.12
N ARG A 78 1.33 -7.22 10.56
CA ARG A 78 0.25 -7.67 9.68
C ARG A 78 0.66 -7.51 8.23
N LYS A 79 -0.01 -8.25 7.34
CA LYS A 79 0.20 -8.21 5.90
C LYS A 79 -1.12 -8.24 5.15
N TRP A 80 -1.23 -7.42 4.12
CA TRP A 80 -2.34 -7.38 3.18
C TRP A 80 -1.80 -7.27 1.76
N ARG A 81 -2.50 -7.88 0.80
CA ARG A 81 -2.07 -7.97 -0.59
C ARG A 81 -3.25 -7.71 -1.51
N ARG A 82 -3.02 -7.01 -2.62
CA ARG A 82 -4.05 -6.79 -3.65
C ARG A 82 -3.41 -6.49 -5.01
N PRO A 83 -3.89 -7.10 -6.11
CA PRO A 83 -3.54 -6.69 -7.46
C PRO A 83 -3.90 -5.22 -7.69
N LEU A 84 -3.00 -4.47 -8.32
CA LEU A 84 -3.25 -3.05 -8.59
C LEU A 84 -4.31 -2.87 -9.68
N PRO A 85 -5.29 -1.98 -9.46
CA PRO A 85 -6.35 -1.68 -10.42
C PRO A 85 -5.81 -0.98 -11.66
#